data_AF-Q2J0A7-F1
#
_entry.id   AF-Q2J0A7-F1
#
_cell.length_a   1.000
_cell.length_b   1.000
_cell.length_c   1.000
_cell.angle_alpha   90.00
_cell.angle_beta   90.00
_cell.angle_gamma   90.00
#
_symmetry.space_group_name_H-M   'P 1'
#
loop_
_entity.id
_entity.type
_entity.pdbx_description
1 polymer ?
#
loop_
_entity_poly.entity_id
_entity_poly.type
_entity_poly.pdbx_seq_one_letter_code
_entity_poly.pdbx_strand_id
1 'polypeptide(L)' 'MLVGILITFLVVILVLYLINLLPMDGRAKQIARVVVIIIGIISLLKYLAVF' A
#
# COMPACT_ATOMS: atom_id res chain seq x y z
N MET A 1 17.00 -4.25 15.49
CA MET A 1 16.17 -3.34 14.65
C MET A 1 16.25 -3.66 13.16
N LEU A 2 17.45 -3.82 12.56
CA LEU A 2 17.60 -4.05 11.11
C LEU A 2 17.01 -5.36 10.57
N VAL A 3 17.09 -6.46 11.33
CA VAL A 3 16.54 -7.77 10.93
C VAL A 3 15.02 -7.75 10.79
N GLY A 4 14.34 -7.01 11.66
CA GLY A 4 12.89 -6.84 11.59
C GLY A 4 12.47 -6.16 10.30
N ILE A 5 13.15 -5.06 9.94
CA ILE A 5 12.96 -4.33 8.67
C ILE A 5 13.18 -5.24 7.46
N LEU A 6 14.20 -6.10 7.51
CA LEU A 6 14.50 -7.06 6.45
C LEU A 6 13.36 -8.07 6.24
N ILE A 7 12.79 -8.58 7.34
CA ILE A 7 11.67 -9.52 7.31
C ILE A 7 10.40 -8.84 6.79
N THR A 8 10.11 -7.60 7.21
CA THR A 8 8.95 -6.85 6.68
C THR A 8 9.08 -6.61 5.19
N PHE A 9 10.29 -6.26 4.72
CA PHE A 9 10.56 -6.06 3.31
C PHE A 9 10.31 -7.34 2.49
N LEU A 10 10.76 -8.48 3.02
CA LEU A 10 10.62 -9.77 2.37
C LEU A 10 9.15 -10.23 2.30
N VAL A 11 8.39 -10.04 3.37
CA VAL A 11 6.95 -10.36 3.40
C VAL A 11 6.16 -9.46 2.43
N VAL A 12 6.49 -8.17 2.35
CA VAL A 12 5.84 -7.22 1.44
C VAL A 12 6.10 -7.60 -0.03
N ILE A 13 7.34 -7.95 -0.38
CA ILE A 13 7.69 -8.41 -1.73
C ILE A 13 6.96 -9.70 -2.06
N LEU A 14 6.86 -10.65 -1.12
CA LEU A 14 6.17 -11.93 -1.35
C LEU A 14 4.67 -11.74 -1.61
N VAL A 15 4.02 -10.84 -0.86
CA VAL A 15 2.61 -10.48 -1.07
C VAL A 15 2.43 -9.75 -2.40
N LEU A 16 3.29 -8.79 -2.73
CA LEU A 16 3.27 -8.08 -4.02
C LEU A 16 3.53 -9.03 -5.20
N TYR A 17 4.44 -9.99 -5.05
CA TYR A 17 4.75 -10.99 -6.06
C TYR A 17 3.55 -11.91 -6.28
N LEU A 18 2.88 -12.34 -5.21
CA LEU A 18 1.67 -13.15 -5.30
C LEU A 18 0.49 -12.37 -5.93
N ILE A 19 0.37 -11.07 -5.62
CA ILE A 19 -0.60 -10.16 -6.23
C ILE A 19 -0.31 -9.90 -7.71
N ASN A 20 0.97 -9.84 -8.11
CA ASN A 20 1.39 -9.60 -9.49
C ASN A 20 1.32 -10.88 -10.35
N LEU A 21 1.44 -12.05 -9.72
CA LEU A 21 1.23 -13.35 -10.36
C LEU A 21 -0.28 -13.66 -10.51
N LEU A 22 -1.12 -13.11 -9.64
CA LEU A 22 -2.55 -13.02 -9.90
C LEU A 22 -2.75 -11.99 -11.03
N PRO A 23 -3.43 -12.35 -12.15
CA PRO A 23 -3.85 -11.39 -13.15
C PRO A 23 -4.91 -10.51 -12.51
N MET A 24 -4.45 -9.51 -11.77
CA MET A 24 -5.31 -8.65 -11.01
C MET A 24 -5.94 -7.67 -11.99
N ASP A 25 -7.12 -8.08 -12.47
CA ASP A 25 -7.99 -7.43 -13.44
C ASP A 25 -7.96 -5.91 -13.28
N GLY A 26 -8.15 -5.15 -14.37
CA GLY A 26 -8.13 -3.68 -14.36
C GLY A 26 -8.97 -3.04 -13.24
N ARG A 27 -9.99 -3.75 -12.73
CA ARG A 27 -10.81 -3.41 -11.57
C ARG A 27 -10.02 -3.37 -10.25
N ALA A 28 -9.12 -4.30 -9.99
CA ALA A 28 -8.36 -4.34 -8.75
C ALA A 28 -7.19 -3.34 -8.75
N LYS A 29 -6.62 -3.02 -9.92
CA LYS A 29 -5.77 -1.82 -10.09
C LYS A 29 -6.54 -0.53 -9.80
N GLN A 30 -7.82 -0.48 -10.18
CA GLN A 30 -8.70 0.65 -9.89
C GLN A 30 -8.98 0.77 -8.39
N ILE A 31 -9.28 -0.35 -7.71
CA ILE A 31 -9.47 -0.40 -6.25
C ILE A 31 -8.19 0.07 -5.53
N ALA A 32 -7.01 -0.42 -5.93
CA ALA A 32 -5.74 0.01 -5.35
C ALA A 32 -5.52 1.53 -5.52
N ARG A 33 -5.83 2.08 -6.69
CA ARG A 33 -5.73 3.53 -6.95
C ARG A 33 -6.66 4.34 -6.07
N VAL A 34 -7.90 3.87 -5.89
CA VAL A 34 -8.89 4.51 -5.01
C VAL A 34 -8.42 4.50 -3.55
N VAL A 35 -7.90 3.36 -3.07
CA VAL A 35 -7.36 3.23 -1.70
C VAL A 35 -6.20 4.20 -1.47
N VAL A 36 -5.27 4.33 -2.42
CA VAL A 36 -4.13 5.26 -2.32
C VAL A 36 -4.61 6.72 -2.26
N ILE A 37 -5.61 7.10 -3.05
CA ILE A 37 -6.20 8.45 -3.03
C ILE A 37 -6.83 8.74 -1.67
N ILE A 38 -7.59 7.79 -1.10
CA ILE A 38 -8.23 7.94 0.21
C ILE A 38 -7.17 8.12 1.31
N ILE A 39 -6.11 7.31 1.31
CA ILE A 39 -5.02 7.45 2.28
C ILE A 39 -4.32 8.81 2.13
N GLY A 40 -4.11 9.28 0.90
CA GLY A 40 -3.54 10.61 0.63
C GLY A 40 -4.39 11.73 1.22
N ILE A 41 -5.71 11.68 1.02
CA ILE A 41 -6.64 12.66 1.60
C ILE A 41 -6.63 12.60 3.12
N ILE A 42 -6.68 11.40 3.72
CA ILE A 42 -6.63 11.24 5.18
C ILE A 42 -5.32 11.80 5.75
N SER A 43 -4.20 11.57 5.07
CA SER A 43 -2.89 12.11 5.46
C SER A 43 -2.87 13.64 5.42
N LEU A 44 -3.36 14.24 4.33
CA LEU A 44 -3.47 15.69 4.19
C LEU A 44 -4.41 16.31 5.22
N LEU A 45 -5.54 15.65 5.49
CA LEU A 45 -6.52 16.08 6.49
C LEU A 45 -5.92 16.05 7.89
N LYS A 46 -5.12 15.02 8.20
CA LYS A 46 -4.37 14.94 9.45
C LYS A 46 -3.31 16.04 9.55
N TYR A 47 -2.63 16.40 8.47
CA TYR A 47 -1.72 17.56 8.47
C TYR A 47 -2.45 18.88 8.74
N LEU A 48 -3.65 19.03 8.20
CA LEU A 48 -4.44 20.26 8.35
C LEU A 48 -5.09 20.38 9.73
N ALA A 49 -5.49 19.26 10.34
CA ALA A 49 -6.10 19.21 11.67
C ALA A 49 -5.08 19.23 12.83
N VAL A 50 -3.79 19.10 12.53
CA VAL A 50 -2.70 19.13 13.52
C VAL A 50 -2.05 20.53 13.61
N PHE A 51 -2.46 21.49 12.78
CA PHE A 51 -2.15 22.91 12.95
C PHE A 51 -3.21 23.65 13.77
#